data_AF-A0AAV1PFG4-F1
#
_entry.id   AF-A0AAV1PFG4-F1
#
_cell.length_a   1.000
_cell.length_b   1.000
_cell.length_c   1.000
_cell.angle_alpha   90.00
_cell.angle_beta   90.00
_cell.angle_gamma   90.00
#
_symmetry.space_group_name_H-M   'P 1'
#
loop_
_entity.id
_entity.type
_entity.pdbx_description
1 polymer ?
#
loop_
_entity_poly.entity_id
_entity_poly.type
_entity_poly.pdbx_seq_one_letter_code
_entity_poly.pdbx_strand_id
1 'polypeptide(L)'
;MCDRDYIAIRAAEDFFKYHNVPLEALHLPNKSCRAQREVINDVSYYMSRISKDKYVTCGGKPLEKNFTHISYSLSLLSDPQVIGNIIRDPVIKLNYTCVYPYIRRVSLPFPVIPFSSETVMRVHELDAKIEMMLYTDHTYSKAYSSAPTIELREKVYVEVTVTEPADFFLLRVNECWATQSPQPNTTEGSVHTLLLNGCVNDQTVSFLNMSKGQSGHNGESSTIHYSFDMFRFTAEPHDLYLHCTVQLCEPDDHKSCTPNCNSISKREAVRADPVQGLLSYGPIRIEMPNRPQSSILMAVLLPIAGVWTVGFFFIILITVAKAGSRRLAQTKSQQ
;
A
#
# COMPACT_ATOMS: atom_id res chain seq x y z
N MET A 1 -5.98 -24.87 -30.13
CA MET A 1 -6.44 -24.13 -28.94
C MET A 1 -5.26 -23.94 -28.02
N CYS A 2 -4.96 -22.69 -27.67
CA CYS A 2 -3.78 -22.30 -26.91
C CYS A 2 -4.24 -21.50 -25.70
N ASP A 3 -4.10 -22.06 -24.51
CA ASP A 3 -4.58 -21.47 -23.26
C ASP A 3 -3.40 -21.20 -22.32
N ARG A 4 -3.65 -20.50 -21.22
CA ARG A 4 -2.61 -20.23 -20.21
C ARG A 4 -2.04 -21.52 -19.62
N ASP A 5 -2.87 -22.54 -19.42
CA ASP A 5 -2.48 -23.71 -18.63
C ASP A 5 -2.37 -25.01 -19.48
N TYR A 6 -2.97 -25.03 -20.67
CA TYR A 6 -3.00 -26.21 -21.54
C TYR A 6 -2.86 -25.86 -23.02
N ILE A 7 -2.57 -26.89 -23.81
CA ILE A 7 -2.45 -26.85 -25.26
C ILE A 7 -3.29 -27.98 -25.83
N ALA A 8 -4.11 -27.69 -26.83
CA ALA A 8 -4.97 -28.69 -27.46
C ALA A 8 -5.12 -28.50 -28.97
N ILE A 9 -5.31 -29.61 -29.67
CA ILE A 9 -5.75 -29.64 -31.08
C ILE A 9 -7.08 -30.39 -31.14
N ARG A 10 -8.00 -29.89 -31.98
CA ARG A 10 -9.33 -30.46 -32.17
C ARG A 10 -9.64 -30.49 -33.66
N ALA A 11 -10.13 -31.62 -34.15
CA ALA A 11 -10.61 -31.80 -35.52
C ALA A 11 -11.91 -32.60 -35.53
N ALA A 12 -12.77 -32.34 -36.52
CA ALA A 12 -14.09 -32.99 -36.61
C ALA A 12 -13.94 -34.51 -36.74
N GLU A 13 -14.80 -35.26 -36.05
CA GLU A 13 -14.79 -36.73 -36.10
C GLU A 13 -14.97 -37.26 -37.54
N ASP A 14 -15.80 -36.58 -38.34
CA ASP A 14 -16.09 -36.97 -39.72
C ASP A 14 -14.85 -36.96 -40.63
N PHE A 15 -13.88 -36.08 -40.37
CA PHE A 15 -12.61 -36.07 -41.10
C PHE A 15 -11.84 -37.39 -40.92
N PHE A 16 -11.79 -37.92 -39.70
CA PHE A 16 -11.10 -39.17 -39.41
C PHE A 16 -11.88 -40.37 -39.93
N LYS A 17 -13.21 -40.36 -39.84
CA LYS A 17 -14.07 -41.39 -40.42
C LYS A 17 -13.92 -41.50 -41.94
N TYR A 18 -13.86 -40.37 -42.64
CA TYR A 18 -13.65 -40.33 -44.09
C TYR A 18 -12.33 -41.01 -44.50
N HIS A 19 -11.28 -40.85 -43.69
CA HIS A 19 -9.98 -41.48 -43.90
C HIS A 19 -9.81 -42.85 -43.22
N ASN A 20 -10.89 -43.43 -42.69
CA ASN A 20 -10.88 -44.71 -42.00
C ASN A 20 -9.86 -44.77 -40.83
N VAL A 21 -9.74 -43.68 -40.06
CA VAL A 21 -8.83 -43.59 -38.91
C VAL A 21 -9.62 -43.72 -37.60
N PRO A 22 -9.42 -44.81 -36.83
CA PRO A 22 -10.09 -45.00 -35.54
C PRO A 22 -9.47 -44.10 -34.47
N LEU A 23 -10.24 -43.79 -33.42
CA LEU A 23 -9.79 -42.93 -32.32
C LEU A 23 -8.54 -43.52 -31.62
N GLU A 24 -8.50 -44.84 -31.48
CA GLU A 24 -7.44 -45.59 -30.83
C GLU A 24 -6.12 -45.54 -31.60
N ALA A 25 -6.14 -45.16 -32.88
CA ALA A 25 -4.93 -44.94 -33.66
C ALA A 25 -4.35 -43.54 -33.44
N LEU A 26 -5.10 -42.59 -32.86
CA LEU A 26 -4.68 -41.19 -32.73
C LEU A 26 -3.90 -40.94 -31.44
N HIS A 27 -2.69 -40.40 -31.60
CA HIS A 27 -1.80 -40.08 -30.49
C HIS A 27 -0.88 -38.89 -30.80
N LEU A 28 -0.34 -38.27 -29.75
CA LEU A 28 0.76 -37.32 -29.83
C LEU A 28 2.09 -38.08 -30.06
N PRO A 29 3.25 -37.42 -30.26
CA PRO A 29 4.49 -38.14 -30.57
C PRO A 29 4.86 -39.20 -29.52
N ASN A 30 4.49 -38.99 -28.26
CA ASN A 30 4.42 -40.08 -27.28
C ASN A 30 3.04 -40.78 -27.33
N LYS A 31 3.04 -42.08 -27.65
CA LYS A 31 1.84 -42.93 -27.76
C LYS A 31 1.02 -43.05 -26.47
N SER A 32 1.62 -42.79 -25.31
CA SER A 32 0.89 -42.74 -24.04
C SER A 32 -0.09 -41.56 -23.96
N CYS A 33 0.10 -40.52 -24.79
CA CYS A 33 -0.79 -39.37 -24.87
C CYS A 33 -1.74 -39.52 -26.07
N ARG A 34 -2.90 -40.13 -25.84
CA ARG A 34 -3.90 -40.44 -26.87
C ARG A 34 -4.93 -39.32 -27.03
N ALA A 35 -5.57 -39.29 -28.21
CA ALA A 35 -6.73 -38.43 -28.43
C ALA A 35 -7.97 -38.97 -27.69
N GLN A 36 -8.92 -38.07 -27.46
CA GLN A 36 -10.21 -38.35 -26.83
C GLN A 36 -11.32 -37.81 -27.71
N ARG A 37 -12.52 -38.40 -27.57
CA ARG A 37 -13.72 -37.93 -28.24
C ARG A 37 -14.45 -36.92 -27.36
N GLU A 38 -14.80 -35.78 -27.93
CA GLU A 38 -15.61 -34.75 -27.28
C GLU A 38 -16.80 -34.37 -28.17
N VAL A 39 -17.95 -34.10 -27.55
CA VAL A 39 -19.15 -33.60 -28.24
C VAL A 39 -19.41 -32.17 -27.77
N ILE A 40 -19.48 -31.23 -28.70
CA ILE A 40 -19.64 -29.80 -28.42
C ILE A 40 -20.72 -29.27 -29.35
N ASN A 41 -21.81 -28.74 -28.78
CA ASN A 41 -22.97 -28.25 -29.52
C ASN A 41 -23.48 -29.28 -30.55
N ASP A 42 -23.65 -30.54 -30.10
CA ASP A 42 -24.09 -31.69 -30.91
C ASP A 42 -23.16 -32.09 -32.08
N VAL A 43 -21.97 -31.48 -32.18
CA VAL A 43 -20.94 -31.86 -33.15
C VAL A 43 -19.84 -32.65 -32.45
N SER A 44 -19.43 -33.77 -33.03
CA SER A 44 -18.43 -34.66 -32.44
C SER A 44 -17.03 -34.40 -33.00
N TYR A 45 -16.04 -34.38 -32.12
CA TYR A 45 -14.65 -34.05 -32.41
C TYR A 45 -13.71 -35.07 -31.78
N TYR A 46 -12.57 -35.29 -32.44
CA TYR A 46 -11.41 -35.89 -31.80
C TYR A 46 -10.45 -34.78 -31.37
N MET A 47 -10.10 -34.78 -30.08
CA MET A 47 -9.25 -33.79 -29.45
C MET A 47 -8.09 -34.45 -28.72
N SER A 48 -6.91 -33.84 -28.80
CA SER A 48 -5.84 -34.10 -27.84
C SER A 48 -5.59 -32.85 -27.02
N ARG A 49 -5.70 -32.96 -25.69
CA ARG A 49 -5.50 -31.87 -24.73
C ARG A 49 -4.43 -32.28 -23.73
N ILE A 50 -3.40 -31.45 -23.60
CA ILE A 50 -2.30 -31.66 -22.66
C ILE A 50 -2.06 -30.40 -21.83
N SER A 51 -1.74 -30.57 -20.55
CA SER A 51 -1.24 -29.49 -19.72
C SER A 51 0.20 -29.16 -20.09
N LYS A 52 0.64 -27.92 -19.86
CA LYS A 52 1.99 -27.46 -20.29
C LYS A 52 3.13 -28.21 -19.60
N ASP A 53 2.93 -28.71 -18.38
CA ASP A 53 3.86 -29.57 -17.65
C ASP A 53 4.08 -30.93 -18.34
N LYS A 54 3.05 -31.45 -19.02
CA LYS A 54 3.13 -32.71 -19.78
C LYS A 54 3.63 -32.53 -21.22
N TYR A 55 3.97 -31.32 -21.63
CA TYR A 55 4.38 -31.04 -23.01
C TYR A 55 5.59 -31.89 -23.43
N VAL A 56 6.65 -31.91 -22.60
CA VAL A 56 7.86 -32.68 -22.89
C VAL A 56 7.58 -34.17 -22.84
N THR A 57 6.82 -34.63 -21.83
CA THR A 57 6.51 -36.07 -21.68
C THR A 57 5.62 -36.59 -22.81
N CYS A 58 4.75 -35.75 -23.40
CA CYS A 58 3.96 -36.11 -24.57
C CYS A 58 4.72 -35.99 -25.92
N GLY A 59 6.03 -35.76 -25.89
CA GLY A 59 6.89 -35.73 -27.08
C GLY A 59 7.02 -34.34 -27.73
N GLY A 60 6.80 -33.28 -26.96
CA GLY A 60 7.11 -31.91 -27.35
C GLY A 60 8.60 -31.70 -27.61
N LYS A 61 8.92 -30.95 -28.65
CA LYS A 61 10.30 -30.50 -28.92
C LYS A 61 10.70 -29.40 -27.94
N PRO A 62 12.01 -29.16 -27.69
CA PRO A 62 12.47 -28.02 -26.91
C PRO A 62 11.77 -26.73 -27.33
N LEU A 63 11.37 -25.91 -26.35
CA LEU A 63 10.63 -24.68 -26.62
C LEU A 63 11.50 -23.71 -27.41
N GLU A 64 10.95 -23.20 -28.51
CA GLU A 64 11.59 -22.13 -29.26
C GLU A 64 11.25 -20.80 -28.58
N LYS A 65 12.29 -20.10 -28.12
CA LYS A 65 12.17 -18.80 -27.46
C LYS A 65 12.80 -17.72 -28.33
N ASN A 66 11.99 -16.75 -28.74
CA ASN A 66 12.46 -15.48 -29.29
C ASN A 66 12.38 -14.39 -28.18
N PHE A 67 12.91 -13.20 -28.42
CA PHE A 67 12.86 -12.05 -27.50
C PHE A 67 11.43 -11.68 -27.09
N THR A 68 10.45 -11.90 -27.98
CA THR A 68 9.06 -11.47 -27.79
C THR A 68 8.09 -12.61 -27.51
N HIS A 69 8.42 -13.86 -27.83
CA HIS A 69 7.49 -14.99 -27.75
C HIS A 69 8.15 -16.32 -27.36
N ILE A 70 7.36 -17.20 -26.76
CA ILE A 70 7.68 -18.61 -26.53
C ILE A 70 6.70 -19.46 -27.34
N SER A 71 7.23 -20.39 -28.13
CA SER A 71 6.45 -21.26 -29.02
C SER A 71 6.48 -22.72 -28.54
N TYR A 72 5.30 -23.33 -28.44
CA TYR A 72 5.10 -24.76 -28.19
C TYR A 72 4.62 -25.43 -29.47
N SER A 73 5.34 -26.44 -29.95
CA SER A 73 5.04 -27.11 -31.23
C SER A 73 4.85 -28.61 -31.04
N LEU A 74 3.73 -29.15 -31.52
CA LEU A 74 3.41 -30.57 -31.42
C LEU A 74 2.72 -31.09 -32.68
N SER A 75 2.53 -32.41 -32.75
CA SER A 75 1.87 -33.07 -33.88
C SER A 75 0.88 -34.11 -33.39
N LEU A 76 -0.35 -34.12 -33.93
CA LEU A 76 -1.27 -35.25 -33.80
C LEU A 76 -0.99 -36.23 -34.94
N LEU A 77 -0.78 -37.50 -34.60
CA LEU A 77 -0.39 -38.57 -35.50
C LEU A 77 -1.43 -39.70 -35.45
N SER A 78 -1.62 -40.41 -36.56
CA SER A 78 -2.31 -41.70 -36.56
C SER A 78 -1.33 -42.85 -36.79
N ASP A 79 -1.58 -43.99 -36.15
CA ASP A 79 -0.88 -45.23 -36.49
C ASP A 79 -1.36 -45.76 -37.87
N PRO A 80 -0.47 -46.36 -38.68
CA PRO A 80 -0.85 -46.97 -39.95
C PRO A 80 -1.68 -48.23 -39.70
N GLN A 81 -2.78 -48.38 -40.45
CA GLN A 81 -3.57 -49.61 -40.45
C GLN A 81 -2.95 -50.64 -41.41
N VAL A 82 -2.37 -51.70 -40.84
CA VAL A 82 -1.73 -52.80 -41.58
C VAL A 82 -2.66 -54.01 -41.61
N ILE A 83 -3.07 -54.43 -42.80
CA ILE A 83 -3.82 -55.69 -43.02
C ILE A 83 -2.90 -56.66 -43.74
N GLY A 84 -2.43 -57.69 -43.04
CA GLY A 84 -1.38 -58.58 -43.53
C GLY A 84 -0.05 -57.82 -43.67
N ASN A 85 0.37 -57.57 -44.91
CA ASN A 85 1.56 -56.77 -45.25
C ASN A 85 1.22 -55.50 -46.07
N ILE A 86 -0.06 -55.09 -46.12
CA ILE A 86 -0.54 -53.97 -46.94
C ILE A 86 -1.07 -52.85 -46.06
N ILE A 87 -0.66 -51.61 -46.36
CA ILE A 87 -1.24 -50.36 -45.85
C ILE A 87 -2.02 -49.73 -47.01
N ARG A 88 -3.30 -49.42 -46.79
CA ARG A 88 -4.17 -48.79 -47.82
C ARG A 88 -4.60 -47.37 -47.42
N ASP A 89 -4.83 -47.17 -46.13
CA ASP A 89 -5.34 -45.91 -45.61
C ASP A 89 -4.21 -44.92 -45.32
N PRO A 90 -4.44 -43.61 -45.53
CA PRO A 90 -3.43 -42.59 -45.32
C PRO A 90 -3.14 -42.38 -43.83
N VAL A 91 -1.87 -42.12 -43.49
CA VAL A 91 -1.46 -41.71 -42.15
C VAL A 91 -1.68 -40.22 -41.97
N ILE A 92 -2.42 -39.84 -40.94
CA ILE A 92 -2.70 -38.45 -40.60
C ILE A 92 -1.57 -37.87 -39.75
N LYS A 93 -1.09 -36.69 -40.14
CA LYS A 93 -0.14 -35.88 -39.36
C LYS A 93 -0.57 -34.42 -39.37
N LEU A 94 -1.04 -33.92 -38.24
CA LEU A 94 -1.45 -32.53 -38.05
C LEU A 94 -0.45 -31.82 -37.13
N ASN A 95 0.37 -30.94 -37.69
CA ASN A 95 1.29 -30.11 -36.91
C ASN A 95 0.57 -28.86 -36.41
N TYR A 96 0.81 -28.48 -35.16
CA TYR A 96 0.24 -27.26 -34.59
C TYR A 96 1.21 -26.60 -33.61
N THR A 97 1.13 -25.27 -33.55
CA THR A 97 2.01 -24.44 -32.72
C THR A 97 1.19 -23.42 -31.95
N CYS A 98 1.49 -23.28 -30.65
CA CYS A 98 0.95 -22.25 -29.78
C CYS A 98 2.04 -21.24 -29.42
N VAL A 99 1.80 -19.97 -29.72
CA VAL A 99 2.75 -18.87 -29.49
C VAL A 99 2.25 -17.99 -28.35
N TYR A 100 3.04 -17.84 -27.29
CA TYR A 100 2.72 -17.01 -26.13
C TYR A 100 3.66 -15.81 -26.05
N PRO A 101 3.17 -14.60 -25.75
CA PRO A 101 4.03 -13.43 -25.61
C PRO A 101 4.89 -13.54 -24.33
N TYR A 102 6.17 -13.20 -24.44
CA TYR A 102 7.13 -13.13 -23.34
C TYR A 102 7.03 -11.76 -22.66
N ILE A 103 5.96 -11.55 -21.88
CA ILE A 103 5.70 -10.26 -21.23
C ILE A 103 6.53 -10.15 -19.93
N ARG A 104 7.62 -9.37 -19.96
CA ARG A 104 8.31 -8.89 -18.74
C ARG A 104 7.64 -7.60 -18.24
N ARG A 105 6.50 -7.70 -17.56
CA ARG A 105 5.96 -6.56 -16.83
C ARG A 105 6.60 -6.53 -15.45
N VAL A 106 7.49 -5.58 -15.24
CA VAL A 106 7.97 -5.22 -13.91
C VAL A 106 6.98 -4.18 -13.38
N SER A 107 6.20 -4.56 -12.38
CA SER A 107 5.37 -3.63 -11.60
C SER A 107 6.00 -3.49 -10.22
N LEU A 108 6.02 -2.27 -9.69
CA LEU A 108 6.37 -2.08 -8.29
C LEU A 108 5.33 -2.80 -7.42
N PRO A 109 5.74 -3.47 -6.33
CA PRO A 109 4.80 -4.17 -5.44
C PRO A 109 3.88 -3.21 -4.67
N PHE A 110 4.16 -1.91 -4.73
CA PHE A 110 3.40 -0.84 -4.09
C PHE A 110 3.23 0.35 -5.04
N PRO A 111 2.14 1.13 -4.91
CA PRO A 111 1.99 2.38 -5.63
C PRO A 111 3.04 3.40 -5.16
N VAL A 112 3.55 4.21 -6.10
CA VAL A 112 4.32 5.41 -5.75
C VAL A 112 3.30 6.48 -5.38
N ILE A 113 3.27 6.89 -4.11
CA ILE A 113 2.42 7.99 -3.64
C ILE A 113 3.30 9.23 -3.56
N PRO A 114 3.03 10.28 -4.36
CA PRO A 114 3.81 11.52 -4.29
C PRO A 114 3.60 12.19 -2.93
N PHE A 115 4.70 12.56 -2.28
CA PHE A 115 4.74 13.16 -0.94
C PHE A 115 5.10 14.66 -1.00
N SER A 116 4.92 15.29 -2.16
CA SER A 116 5.03 16.74 -2.34
C SER A 116 3.81 17.22 -3.11
N SER A 117 3.39 18.47 -2.88
CA SER A 117 2.26 19.05 -3.59
C SER A 117 2.67 20.29 -4.36
N GLU A 118 2.36 20.31 -5.64
CA GLU A 118 2.55 21.47 -6.50
C GLU A 118 1.22 21.83 -7.17
N THR A 119 0.93 23.13 -7.26
CA THR A 119 -0.21 23.64 -8.02
C THR A 119 0.21 24.86 -8.83
N VAL A 120 -0.46 25.11 -9.96
CA VAL A 120 -0.22 26.26 -10.81
C VAL A 120 -1.47 27.12 -10.83
N MET A 121 -1.33 28.38 -10.43
CA MET A 121 -2.39 29.37 -10.44
C MET A 121 -2.10 30.43 -11.51
N ARG A 122 -3.14 30.86 -12.23
CA ARG A 122 -3.01 31.94 -13.19
C ARG A 122 -3.54 33.23 -12.60
N VAL A 123 -2.69 34.26 -12.55
CA VAL A 123 -3.05 35.62 -12.11
C VAL A 123 -2.79 36.55 -13.27
N HIS A 124 -3.86 37.12 -13.84
CA HIS A 124 -3.83 37.86 -15.10
C HIS A 124 -3.21 37.03 -16.25
N GLU A 125 -2.04 37.44 -16.74
CA GLU A 125 -1.31 36.79 -17.83
C GLU A 125 -0.12 35.93 -17.35
N LEU A 126 0.13 35.86 -16.04
CA LEU A 126 1.24 35.11 -15.46
C LEU A 126 0.76 33.82 -14.80
N ASP A 127 1.53 32.75 -15.00
CA ASP A 127 1.37 31.48 -14.29
C ASP A 127 2.33 31.46 -13.09
N ALA A 128 1.79 31.12 -11.93
CA ALA A 128 2.51 31.05 -10.67
C ALA A 128 2.49 29.62 -10.12
N LYS A 129 3.67 29.04 -9.93
CA LYS A 129 3.86 27.71 -9.35
C LYS A 129 4.00 27.82 -7.84
N ILE A 130 3.19 27.05 -7.12
CA ILE A 130 3.14 27.03 -5.66
C ILE A 130 3.43 25.61 -5.19
N GLU A 131 4.27 25.48 -4.18
CA GLU A 131 4.67 24.20 -3.60
C GLU A 131 4.31 24.16 -2.11
N MET A 132 3.86 23.00 -1.64
CA MET A 132 3.65 22.69 -0.22
C MET A 132 4.53 21.50 0.20
N MET A 133 5.36 21.75 1.22
CA MET A 133 6.32 20.77 1.75
C MET A 133 6.26 20.70 3.27
N LEU A 134 6.56 19.52 3.81
CA LEU A 134 6.74 19.31 5.24
C LEU A 134 8.24 19.24 5.58
N TYR A 135 8.59 19.78 6.74
CA TYR A 135 9.96 19.89 7.23
C TYR A 135 10.16 19.17 8.56
N THR A 136 11.38 18.73 8.82
CA THR A 136 11.71 17.96 10.01
C THR A 136 11.74 18.79 11.30
N ASP A 137 11.91 20.11 11.18
CA ASP A 137 11.98 21.02 12.33
C ASP A 137 11.60 22.47 11.94
N HIS A 138 11.56 23.34 12.96
CA HIS A 138 11.25 24.76 12.85
C HIS A 138 12.27 25.60 12.05
N THR A 139 13.39 25.01 11.62
CA THR A 139 14.40 25.72 10.81
C THR A 139 14.06 25.70 9.33
N TYR A 140 13.09 24.89 8.90
CA TYR A 140 12.68 24.75 7.50
C TYR A 140 13.87 24.48 6.55
N SER A 141 14.91 23.81 7.05
CA SER A 141 16.15 23.56 6.29
C SER A 141 16.16 22.19 5.61
N LYS A 142 15.43 21.22 6.18
CA LYS A 142 15.37 19.84 5.70
C LYS A 142 13.93 19.40 5.50
N ALA A 143 13.50 19.38 4.25
CA ALA A 143 12.20 18.82 3.86
C ALA A 143 12.21 17.29 3.94
N TYR A 144 11.04 16.70 4.18
CA TYR A 144 10.87 15.24 4.08
C TYR A 144 10.99 14.78 2.62
N SER A 145 11.81 13.76 2.40
CA SER A 145 12.02 13.12 1.08
C SER A 145 11.17 11.86 0.87
N SER A 146 10.27 11.55 1.79
CA SER A 146 9.32 10.44 1.73
C SER A 146 8.16 10.68 2.69
N ALA A 147 7.11 9.87 2.62
CA ALA A 147 5.97 9.93 3.54
C ALA A 147 6.44 9.93 5.02
N PRO A 148 6.27 11.04 5.75
CA PRO A 148 6.80 11.18 7.10
C PRO A 148 6.03 10.29 8.07
N THR A 149 6.73 9.80 9.11
CA THR A 149 6.11 9.21 10.29
C THR A 149 6.40 10.14 11.46
N ILE A 150 5.36 10.66 12.12
CA ILE A 150 5.47 11.68 13.16
C ILE A 150 4.70 11.21 14.40
N GLU A 151 5.28 11.39 15.59
CA GLU A 151 4.63 10.99 16.84
C GLU A 151 3.47 11.93 17.20
N LEU A 152 2.47 11.42 17.92
CA LEU A 152 1.41 12.26 18.46
C LEU A 152 1.99 13.36 19.35
N ARG A 153 1.46 14.59 19.24
CA ARG A 153 1.91 15.81 19.93
C ARG A 153 3.23 16.40 19.43
N GLU A 154 3.97 15.75 18.54
CA GLU A 154 5.08 16.42 17.86
C GLU A 154 4.56 17.44 16.85
N LYS A 155 5.36 18.46 16.55
CA LYS A 155 4.99 19.50 15.60
C LYS A 155 5.22 19.04 14.18
N VAL A 156 4.22 19.23 13.34
CA VAL A 156 4.32 19.14 11.88
C VAL A 156 4.65 20.54 11.37
N TYR A 157 5.80 20.71 10.72
CA TYR A 157 6.22 21.99 10.15
C TYR A 157 5.89 22.02 8.66
N VAL A 158 5.06 22.96 8.24
CA VAL A 158 4.57 23.10 6.88
C VAL A 158 5.04 24.42 6.29
N GLU A 159 5.58 24.34 5.09
CA GLU A 159 5.88 25.49 4.24
C GLU A 159 4.98 25.46 3.02
N VAL A 160 4.47 26.63 2.67
CA VAL A 160 3.82 26.86 1.38
C VAL A 160 4.51 28.05 0.73
N THR A 161 5.02 27.88 -0.49
CA THR A 161 5.85 28.89 -1.16
C THR A 161 5.54 29.02 -2.64
N VAL A 162 5.60 30.25 -3.15
CA VAL A 162 5.59 30.53 -4.59
C VAL A 162 7.00 30.33 -5.14
N THR A 163 7.19 29.25 -5.90
CA THR A 163 8.50 28.90 -6.46
C THR A 163 8.82 29.68 -7.73
N GLU A 164 7.81 29.93 -8.57
CA GLU A 164 7.98 30.62 -9.85
C GLU A 164 6.75 31.48 -10.18
N PRO A 165 6.89 32.77 -10.54
CA PRO A 165 8.07 33.60 -10.34
C PRO A 165 8.26 33.90 -8.84
N ALA A 166 9.47 33.63 -8.33
CA ALA A 166 9.81 33.85 -6.92
C ALA A 166 9.59 35.32 -6.52
N ASP A 167 9.05 35.52 -5.31
CA ASP A 167 8.83 36.83 -4.66
C ASP A 167 7.96 37.84 -5.43
N PHE A 168 7.24 37.40 -6.46
CA PHE A 168 6.39 38.28 -7.26
C PHE A 168 4.98 38.48 -6.67
N PHE A 169 4.50 37.51 -5.90
CA PHE A 169 3.17 37.50 -5.30
C PHE A 169 3.26 37.36 -3.78
N LEU A 170 2.28 37.94 -3.08
CA LEU A 170 2.00 37.58 -1.70
C LEU A 170 1.14 36.32 -1.69
N LEU A 171 1.37 35.45 -0.72
CA LEU A 171 0.68 34.18 -0.58
C LEU A 171 -0.17 34.17 0.69
N ARG A 172 -1.46 33.90 0.53
CA ARG A 172 -2.39 33.63 1.64
C ARG A 172 -2.79 32.17 1.62
N VAL A 173 -2.56 31.47 2.72
CA VAL A 173 -3.12 30.13 2.96
C VAL A 173 -4.53 30.32 3.52
N ASN A 174 -5.56 29.97 2.76
CA ASN A 174 -6.95 30.29 3.13
C ASN A 174 -7.57 29.24 4.06
N GLU A 175 -7.68 27.99 3.60
CA GLU A 175 -8.16 26.89 4.44
C GLU A 175 -7.13 25.78 4.44
N CYS A 176 -6.95 25.12 5.58
CA CYS A 176 -6.19 23.87 5.64
C CYS A 176 -6.97 22.87 6.48
N TRP A 177 -7.12 21.65 5.97
CA TRP A 177 -7.83 20.58 6.65
C TRP A 177 -7.14 19.25 6.42
N ALA A 178 -7.28 18.37 7.41
CA ALA A 178 -6.80 17.01 7.34
C ALA A 178 -7.95 16.05 7.05
N THR A 179 -7.66 14.99 6.30
CA THR A 179 -8.59 13.88 6.06
C THR A 179 -7.89 12.52 6.17
N GLN A 180 -8.66 11.44 6.15
CA GLN A 180 -8.17 10.05 6.12
C GLN A 180 -8.00 9.50 4.69
N SER A 181 -8.14 10.36 3.66
CA SER A 181 -8.17 9.98 2.25
C SER A 181 -7.32 10.93 1.41
N PRO A 182 -6.66 10.49 0.33
CA PRO A 182 -6.01 11.42 -0.59
C PRO A 182 -6.98 12.37 -1.28
N GLN A 183 -8.29 12.11 -1.24
CA GLN A 183 -9.30 12.94 -1.90
C GLN A 183 -9.72 14.14 -1.02
N PRO A 184 -9.39 15.39 -1.41
CA PRO A 184 -9.62 16.58 -0.58
C PRO A 184 -11.10 16.83 -0.26
N ASN A 185 -12.00 16.49 -1.20
CA ASN A 185 -13.44 16.72 -1.11
C ASN A 185 -14.21 15.44 -0.74
N THR A 186 -13.59 14.53 0.00
CA THR A 186 -14.27 13.31 0.43
C THR A 186 -15.42 13.63 1.39
N THR A 187 -16.60 13.09 1.12
CA THR A 187 -17.72 13.07 2.08
C THR A 187 -17.64 11.87 3.01
N GLU A 188 -16.72 10.95 2.75
CA GLU A 188 -16.49 9.74 3.53
C GLU A 188 -15.24 9.91 4.41
N GLY A 189 -15.36 9.59 5.69
CA GLY A 189 -14.27 9.68 6.67
C GLY A 189 -14.32 10.93 7.55
N SER A 190 -13.32 11.06 8.43
CA SER A 190 -13.22 12.20 9.34
C SER A 190 -12.44 13.35 8.71
N VAL A 191 -12.87 14.58 8.99
CA VAL A 191 -12.24 15.82 8.55
C VAL A 191 -11.92 16.69 9.76
N HIS A 192 -10.76 17.34 9.78
CA HIS A 192 -10.38 18.29 10.82
C HIS A 192 -9.79 19.56 10.22
N THR A 193 -10.37 20.71 10.53
CA THR A 193 -9.96 22.01 9.98
C THR A 193 -8.92 22.67 10.88
N LEU A 194 -7.73 22.92 10.34
CA LEU A 194 -6.61 23.59 11.01
C LEU A 194 -6.65 25.11 10.81
N LEU A 195 -6.89 25.55 9.57
CA LEU A 195 -7.02 26.94 9.17
C LEU A 195 -8.36 27.17 8.45
N LEU A 196 -9.01 28.30 8.72
CA LEU A 196 -10.26 28.70 8.09
C LEU A 196 -10.23 30.20 7.78
N ASN A 197 -10.54 30.59 6.53
CA ASN A 197 -10.52 31.98 6.07
C ASN A 197 -9.19 32.72 6.36
N GLY A 198 -8.07 32.02 6.31
CA GLY A 198 -6.73 32.53 6.61
C GLY A 198 -6.38 32.59 8.10
N CYS A 199 -7.30 32.20 8.97
CA CYS A 199 -7.16 32.29 10.41
C CYS A 199 -7.00 30.92 11.06
N VAL A 200 -6.35 30.93 12.24
CA VAL A 200 -6.19 29.75 13.07
C VAL A 200 -7.55 29.25 13.57
N ASN A 201 -7.88 28.00 13.23
CA ASN A 201 -9.07 27.31 13.74
C ASN A 201 -8.72 26.25 14.80
N ASP A 202 -7.54 25.64 14.70
CA ASP A 202 -6.99 24.71 15.69
C ASP A 202 -5.96 25.40 16.61
N GLN A 203 -6.10 25.24 17.93
CA GLN A 203 -5.29 25.94 18.93
C GLN A 203 -3.80 25.59 18.91
N THR A 204 -3.43 24.45 18.31
CA THR A 204 -2.04 24.00 18.18
C THR A 204 -1.33 24.64 16.98
N VAL A 205 -2.09 25.26 16.08
CA VAL A 205 -1.55 25.90 14.89
C VAL A 205 -0.87 27.22 15.23
N SER A 206 0.34 27.41 14.72
CA SER A 206 1.07 28.67 14.84
C SER A 206 1.75 29.03 13.51
N PHE A 207 1.59 30.28 13.08
CA PHE A 207 2.41 30.85 12.02
C PHE A 207 3.80 31.20 12.55
N LEU A 208 4.83 30.89 11.78
CA LEU A 208 6.23 31.03 12.17
C LEU A 208 6.93 32.02 11.24
N ASN A 209 7.86 32.80 11.79
CA ASN A 209 8.76 33.66 11.02
C ASN A 209 10.20 33.16 11.22
N MET A 210 10.97 33.08 10.13
CA MET A 210 12.38 32.70 10.15
C MET A 210 13.28 33.70 10.91
N SER A 211 12.81 34.93 11.10
CA SER A 211 13.47 35.91 11.97
C SER A 211 13.22 35.56 13.43
N LYS A 212 14.28 35.04 14.09
CA LYS A 212 14.29 34.46 15.45
C LYS A 212 13.32 35.13 16.44
N GLY A 213 12.22 34.45 16.73
CA GLY A 213 11.40 34.65 17.94
C GLY A 213 10.12 35.47 17.77
N GLN A 214 9.71 35.82 16.56
CA GLN A 214 8.42 36.47 16.30
C GLN A 214 7.42 35.49 15.69
N SER A 215 6.15 35.63 16.09
CA SER A 215 5.04 34.97 15.39
C SER A 215 5.03 35.43 13.93
N GLY A 216 4.89 34.47 13.00
CA GLY A 216 4.68 34.79 11.59
C GLY A 216 3.26 35.27 11.34
N HIS A 217 3.02 35.77 10.13
CA HIS A 217 1.69 36.15 9.67
C HIS A 217 1.41 35.54 8.30
N ASN A 218 0.13 35.30 8.06
CA ASN A 218 -0.38 34.82 6.79
C ASN A 218 -0.61 35.99 5.83
N GLY A 219 -0.23 35.86 4.55
CA GLY A 219 -0.43 36.91 3.55
C GLY A 219 0.62 38.03 3.52
N GLU A 220 1.71 37.94 4.29
CA GLU A 220 2.76 38.97 4.34
C GLU A 220 3.96 38.70 3.42
N SER A 221 4.09 37.48 2.89
CA SER A 221 5.23 37.05 2.06
C SER A 221 4.80 36.05 0.98
N SER A 222 5.70 35.79 0.04
CA SER A 222 5.61 34.74 -0.99
C SER A 222 5.74 33.32 -0.40
N THR A 223 6.24 33.23 0.84
CA THR A 223 6.48 31.98 1.57
C THR A 223 5.82 32.06 2.94
N ILE A 224 4.95 31.11 3.26
CA ILE A 224 4.23 31.03 4.53
C ILE A 224 4.66 29.78 5.28
N HIS A 225 5.12 29.98 6.52
CA HIS A 225 5.47 28.92 7.45
C HIS A 225 4.42 28.82 8.53
N TYR A 226 3.92 27.61 8.76
CA TYR A 226 3.11 27.31 9.92
C TYR A 226 3.43 25.93 10.48
N SER A 227 3.03 25.69 11.72
CA SER A 227 3.13 24.39 12.35
C SER A 227 1.84 24.04 13.08
N PHE A 228 1.59 22.75 13.30
CA PHE A 228 0.49 22.26 14.14
C PHE A 228 0.92 20.99 14.88
N ASP A 229 0.24 20.63 15.97
CA ASP A 229 0.57 19.42 16.70
C ASP A 229 -0.09 18.21 16.03
N MET A 230 0.70 17.15 15.84
CA MET A 230 0.27 15.93 15.19
C MET A 230 -0.84 15.24 15.99
N PHE A 231 -1.86 14.76 15.28
CA PHE A 231 -3.05 14.13 15.84
C PHE A 231 -3.46 12.92 15.00
N ARG A 232 -4.45 12.17 15.51
CA ARG A 232 -5.07 11.05 14.78
C ARG A 232 -6.58 11.15 14.82
N PHE A 233 -7.23 10.65 13.77
CA PHE A 233 -8.66 10.38 13.81
C PHE A 233 -8.97 9.13 14.64
N THR A 234 -10.21 9.04 15.12
CA THR A 234 -10.67 7.90 15.93
C THR A 234 -10.86 6.64 15.11
N ALA A 235 -11.33 6.78 13.87
CA ALA A 235 -11.50 5.68 12.92
C ALA A 235 -10.15 5.27 12.29
N GLU A 236 -10.04 4.01 11.89
CA GLU A 236 -8.98 3.53 11.01
C GLU A 236 -9.38 3.76 9.54
N PRO A 237 -8.41 3.96 8.61
CA PRO A 237 -6.95 4.01 8.81
C PRO A 237 -6.48 5.32 9.45
N HIS A 238 -5.29 5.32 10.04
CA HIS A 238 -4.73 6.49 10.73
C HIS A 238 -3.82 7.37 9.86
N ASP A 239 -3.63 7.01 8.60
CA ASP A 239 -2.92 7.87 7.65
C ASP A 239 -3.66 9.20 7.49
N LEU A 240 -2.91 10.29 7.53
CA LEU A 240 -3.43 11.65 7.46
C LEU A 240 -3.00 12.30 6.15
N TYR A 241 -3.94 12.95 5.47
CA TYR A 241 -3.69 13.76 4.28
C TYR A 241 -4.03 15.20 4.60
N LEU A 242 -3.10 16.11 4.35
CA LEU A 242 -3.24 17.54 4.59
C LEU A 242 -3.57 18.23 3.28
N HIS A 243 -4.66 18.98 3.26
CA HIS A 243 -5.09 19.75 2.11
C HIS A 243 -5.14 21.22 2.49
N CYS A 244 -4.75 22.10 1.57
CA CYS A 244 -4.80 23.53 1.76
C CYS A 244 -5.28 24.24 0.51
N THR A 245 -6.18 25.21 0.67
CA THR A 245 -6.45 26.20 -0.37
C THR A 245 -5.57 27.42 -0.18
N VAL A 246 -5.08 27.95 -1.29
CA VAL A 246 -4.19 29.11 -1.33
C VAL A 246 -4.70 30.17 -2.28
N GLN A 247 -4.39 31.41 -1.99
CA GLN A 247 -4.70 32.56 -2.82
C GLN A 247 -3.43 33.39 -3.02
N LEU A 248 -3.23 33.85 -4.25
CA LEU A 248 -2.20 34.82 -4.57
C LEU A 248 -2.78 36.23 -4.54
N CYS A 249 -2.00 37.16 -4.01
CA CYS A 249 -2.33 38.58 -3.98
C CYS A 249 -1.21 39.36 -4.66
N GLU A 250 -1.58 40.46 -5.29
CA GLU A 250 -0.60 41.42 -5.80
C GLU A 250 0.15 42.06 -4.61
N PRO A 251 1.46 42.34 -4.75
CA PRO A 251 2.25 42.99 -3.69
C PRO A 251 1.63 44.30 -3.20
N ASP A 252 1.02 45.08 -4.09
CA ASP A 252 0.41 46.36 -3.72
C ASP A 252 -0.93 46.21 -2.95
N ASP A 253 -1.52 45.02 -2.91
CA ASP A 253 -2.79 44.72 -2.24
C ASP A 253 -2.62 43.91 -0.93
N HIS A 254 -1.70 44.37 -0.07
CA HIS A 254 -1.47 43.78 1.25
C HIS A 254 -2.74 43.65 2.10
N LYS A 255 -3.65 44.63 2.00
CA LYS A 255 -4.86 44.69 2.85
C LYS A 255 -5.84 43.56 2.55
N SER A 256 -5.92 43.09 1.30
CA SER A 256 -6.77 41.96 0.94
C SER A 256 -6.09 40.61 1.24
N CYS A 257 -4.75 40.59 1.26
CA CYS A 257 -3.97 39.39 1.51
C CYS A 257 -3.89 39.01 2.99
N THR A 258 -3.82 39.99 3.89
CA THR A 258 -3.80 39.74 5.33
C THR A 258 -5.21 39.44 5.87
N PRO A 259 -5.45 38.26 6.47
CA PRO A 259 -6.76 37.90 7.01
C PRO A 259 -7.11 38.66 8.28
N ASN A 260 -8.39 38.99 8.47
CA ASN A 260 -8.88 39.65 9.69
C ASN A 260 -9.49 38.64 10.67
N CYS A 261 -8.67 38.12 11.57
CA CYS A 261 -9.08 37.09 12.55
C CYS A 261 -9.80 37.63 13.80
N ASN A 262 -9.92 38.96 13.95
CA ASN A 262 -10.49 39.60 15.14
C ASN A 262 -11.98 39.94 15.01
N SER A 263 -12.59 39.75 13.84
CA SER A 263 -14.00 40.07 13.61
C SER A 263 -14.88 38.81 13.70
N ILE A 264 -15.89 38.82 14.57
CA ILE A 264 -16.96 37.83 14.57
C ILE A 264 -17.62 37.90 13.18
N SER A 265 -17.38 36.87 12.36
CA SER A 265 -17.92 36.61 11.03
C SER A 265 -18.97 37.63 10.56
N LYS A 266 -18.50 38.81 10.10
CA LYS A 266 -19.25 39.53 9.08
C LYS A 266 -18.97 38.73 7.83
N ARG A 267 -20.03 38.20 7.20
CA ARG A 267 -19.97 37.73 5.81
C ARG A 267 -19.20 38.80 5.03
N GLU A 268 -17.94 38.52 4.69
CA GLU A 268 -17.17 39.38 3.82
C GLU A 268 -18.04 39.58 2.59
N ALA A 269 -18.24 40.84 2.21
CA ALA A 269 -19.06 41.19 1.07
C ALA A 269 -18.63 40.31 -0.11
N VAL A 270 -19.61 39.72 -0.79
CA VAL A 270 -19.43 38.83 -1.95
C VAL A 270 -18.60 39.57 -3.01
N ARG A 271 -17.28 39.49 -2.88
CA ARG A 271 -16.35 39.64 -3.98
C ARG A 271 -16.48 38.35 -4.79
N ALA A 272 -16.25 38.45 -6.10
CA ALA A 272 -16.10 37.25 -6.91
C ALA A 272 -15.10 36.32 -6.19
N ASP A 273 -15.48 35.05 -6.04
CA ASP A 273 -14.69 34.07 -5.29
C ASP A 273 -13.27 34.09 -5.90
N PRO A 274 -12.25 34.53 -5.14
CA PRO A 274 -10.91 34.65 -5.70
C PRO A 274 -10.47 33.28 -6.20
N VAL A 275 -9.73 33.24 -7.31
CA VAL A 275 -9.18 31.98 -7.82
C VAL A 275 -8.30 31.38 -6.72
N GLN A 276 -8.65 30.18 -6.25
CA GLN A 276 -7.92 29.46 -5.22
C GLN A 276 -7.19 28.26 -5.84
N GLY A 277 -5.94 28.07 -5.44
CA GLY A 277 -5.17 26.86 -5.72
C GLY A 277 -5.41 25.82 -4.63
N LEU A 278 -5.37 24.54 -4.99
CA LEU A 278 -5.48 23.44 -4.04
C LEU A 278 -4.17 22.67 -3.98
N LEU A 279 -3.64 22.53 -2.77
CA LEU A 279 -2.46 21.74 -2.43
C LEU A 279 -2.89 20.59 -1.52
N SER A 280 -2.27 19.43 -1.68
CA SER A 280 -2.56 18.19 -0.96
C SER A 280 -1.29 17.41 -0.73
N TYR A 281 -0.93 17.17 0.53
CA TYR A 281 0.25 16.45 0.97
C TYR A 281 -0.16 15.20 1.76
N GLY A 282 0.42 14.06 1.43
CA GLY A 282 0.26 12.85 2.23
C GLY A 282 0.71 11.59 1.49
N PRO A 283 0.64 10.42 2.14
CA PRO A 283 0.19 10.24 3.52
C PRO A 283 1.23 10.71 4.56
N ILE A 284 0.74 11.24 5.68
CA ILE A 284 1.48 11.47 6.91
C ILE A 284 1.12 10.34 7.86
N ARG A 285 2.10 9.52 8.23
CA ARG A 285 1.92 8.36 9.11
C ARG A 285 2.12 8.77 10.56
N ILE A 286 1.47 8.05 11.45
CA ILE A 286 1.52 8.31 12.89
C ILE A 286 2.27 7.17 13.56
N GLU A 287 3.34 7.48 14.27
CA GLU A 287 3.99 6.51 15.12
C GLU A 287 3.17 6.32 16.40
N MET A 288 2.67 5.10 16.60
CA MET A 288 1.98 4.76 17.84
C MET A 288 3.03 4.39 18.89
N PRO A 289 3.07 5.06 20.06
CA PRO A 289 3.91 4.59 21.14
C PRO A 289 3.48 3.17 21.50
N ASN A 290 4.43 2.23 21.44
CA ASN A 290 4.21 0.85 21.86
C ASN A 290 3.62 0.87 23.27
N ARG A 291 2.35 0.48 23.41
CA ARG A 291 1.72 0.30 24.72
C ARG A 291 2.58 -0.74 25.45
N PRO A 292 3.28 -0.40 26.54
CA PRO A 292 4.03 -1.41 27.28
C PRO A 292 3.00 -2.46 27.70
N GLN A 293 3.13 -3.69 27.18
CA GLN A 293 2.39 -4.83 27.72
C GLN A 293 2.81 -4.89 29.18
N SER A 294 1.96 -4.37 30.07
CA SER A 294 2.06 -4.66 31.49
C SER A 294 1.93 -6.17 31.60
N SER A 295 3.07 -6.84 31.70
CA SER A 295 3.12 -8.26 32.03
C SER A 295 2.72 -8.37 33.50
N ILE A 296 1.41 -8.34 33.73
CA ILE A 296 0.77 -8.60 35.03
C ILE A 296 1.29 -9.93 35.62
N LEU A 297 1.76 -10.84 34.75
CA LEU A 297 2.39 -12.11 35.09
C LEU A 297 3.68 -11.95 35.92
N MET A 298 4.51 -10.94 35.66
CA MET A 298 5.77 -10.74 36.40
C MET A 298 5.58 -10.04 37.76
N ALA A 299 4.52 -9.23 37.92
CA ALA A 299 4.22 -8.55 39.19
C ALA A 299 3.65 -9.51 40.25
N VAL A 300 3.01 -10.61 39.84
CA VAL A 300 2.39 -11.58 40.76
C VAL A 300 3.36 -12.70 41.18
N LEU A 301 4.32 -13.08 40.33
CA LEU A 301 5.25 -14.18 40.61
C LEU A 301 6.28 -13.86 41.70
N LEU A 302 6.77 -12.62 41.76
CA LEU A 302 7.77 -12.19 42.75
C LEU A 302 7.28 -12.25 44.22
N PRO A 303 6.09 -11.72 44.58
CA PRO A 303 5.61 -11.81 45.96
C PRO A 303 5.25 -13.24 46.36
N ILE A 304 4.75 -14.08 45.45
CA ILE A 304 4.41 -15.48 45.76
C ILE A 304 5.68 -16.25 46.14
N ALA A 305 6.77 -16.14 45.36
CA ALA A 305 8.04 -16.80 45.68
C ALA A 305 8.62 -16.35 47.04
N GLY A 306 8.48 -15.07 47.39
CA GLY A 306 8.89 -14.54 48.70
C GLY A 306 8.10 -15.12 49.88
N VAL A 307 6.79 -15.31 49.73
CA VAL A 307 5.94 -15.90 50.79
C VAL A 307 6.28 -17.38 51.00
N TRP A 308 6.54 -18.13 49.92
CA TRP A 308 6.92 -19.54 50.02
C TRP A 308 8.29 -19.74 50.69
N THR A 309 9.28 -18.90 50.39
CA THR A 309 10.61 -18.99 51.00
C THR A 309 10.58 -18.67 52.49
N VAL A 310 9.86 -17.63 52.89
CA VAL A 310 9.68 -17.26 54.30
C VAL A 310 8.90 -18.34 55.06
N GLY A 311 7.82 -18.85 54.47
CA GLY A 311 7.04 -19.96 55.05
C GLY A 311 7.87 -21.22 55.27
N PHE A 312 8.68 -21.61 54.28
CA PHE A 312 9.56 -22.78 54.41
C PHE A 312 10.63 -22.60 55.49
N PHE A 313 11.20 -21.40 55.60
CA PHE A 313 12.17 -21.07 56.65
C PHE A 313 11.56 -21.16 58.05
N PHE A 314 10.34 -20.67 58.26
CA PHE A 314 9.64 -20.79 59.54
C PHE A 314 9.33 -22.25 59.91
N ILE A 315 8.94 -23.09 58.94
CA ILE A 315 8.73 -24.52 59.20
C ILE A 315 10.03 -25.20 59.62
N ILE A 316 11.16 -24.88 58.97
CA ILE A 316 12.48 -25.39 59.36
C ILE A 316 12.82 -24.96 60.80
N LEU A 317 12.64 -23.68 61.15
CA LEU A 317 12.90 -23.20 62.51
C LEU A 317 12.05 -23.92 63.56
N ILE A 318 10.76 -24.14 63.28
CA ILE A 318 9.85 -24.86 64.19
C ILE A 318 10.31 -26.32 64.36
N THR A 319 10.68 -27.00 63.28
CA THR A 319 11.17 -28.39 63.35
C THR A 319 12.48 -28.51 64.12
N VAL A 320 13.41 -27.58 63.94
CA VAL A 320 14.68 -27.52 64.70
C VAL A 320 14.41 -27.23 66.18
N ALA A 321 13.55 -26.25 66.50
CA ALA A 321 13.17 -25.94 67.88
C ALA A 321 12.48 -27.11 68.58
N LYS A 322 11.61 -27.85 67.86
CA LYS A 322 10.93 -29.04 68.37
C LYS A 322 11.88 -30.22 68.56
N ALA A 323 12.89 -30.37 67.70
CA ALA A 323 13.94 -31.37 67.86
C ALA A 323 14.87 -31.03 69.05
N GLY A 324 15.22 -29.76 69.22
CA GLY A 324 16.03 -29.28 70.34
C GLY A 324 15.33 -29.45 71.69
N SER A 325 14.04 -29.12 71.77
CA SER A 325 13.23 -29.31 72.98
C SER A 325 12.99 -30.79 73.30
N ARG A 326 12.82 -31.66 72.29
CA ARG A 326 12.80 -33.13 72.51
C ARG A 326 14.11 -33.68 73.05
N ARG A 327 15.26 -33.20 72.55
CA ARG A 327 16.58 -33.57 73.10
C ARG A 327 16.74 -33.11 74.55
N LEU A 328 16.39 -31.86 74.86
CA LEU A 328 16.43 -31.32 76.24
C LEU A 328 15.49 -32.06 77.21
N ALA A 329 14.32 -32.51 76.75
CA ALA A 329 13.41 -33.32 77.55
C ALA A 329 13.97 -34.73 77.82
N GLN A 330 14.65 -35.35 76.84
CA GLN A 330 15.33 -36.64 77.03
C GLN A 330 16.54 -36.54 77.96
N THR A 331 17.28 -35.42 77.94
CA THR A 331 18.42 -35.21 78.85
C THR A 331 17.98 -34.97 80.30
N LYS A 332 16.79 -34.39 80.52
CA LYS A 332 16.23 -34.18 81.88
C LYS A 332 15.58 -35.42 82.49
N SER A 333 15.21 -36.43 81.70
CA SER A 333 14.66 -37.70 82.22
C SER A 333 15.72 -38.74 82.61
N GLN A 334 17.01 -38.38 82.53
CA GLN A 334 18.14 -39.29 82.78
C GLN A 334 19.07 -38.81 83.91
N GLN A 335 18.61 -37.86 84.74
CA GLN A 335 19.31 -37.38 85.93
C GLN A 335 18.48 -37.59 87.19
#